data_AF-A0A965F1N7-F1
#
_entry.id   AF-A0A965F1N7-F1
#
_cell.length_a   1.000
_cell.length_b   1.000
_cell.length_c   1.000
_cell.angle_alpha   90.00
_cell.angle_beta   90.00
_cell.angle_gamma   90.00
#
_symmetry.space_group_name_H-M   'P 1'
#
loop_
_entity.id
_entity.type
_entity.pdbx_description
1 polymer ?
#
loop_
_entity_poly.entity_id
_entity_poly.type
_entity_poly.pdbx_seq_one_letter_code
_entity_poly.pdbx_strand_id
1 'polypeptide(L)'
;MATVATETVSAESQTEEAAPAVEAPTARLIAAVRRRSEPRAPLPPDDSAPDGDELRRRREIVAVSQRDLAAASGLSRGLVAEVERGRRRHVLTRARIAETLDSLAAKKGVSLAIEAPAVAV
;
A
#
# COMPACT_ATOMS: atom_id res chain seq x y z
N MET A 1 55.01 -35.99 75.35
CA MET A 1 54.94 -37.42 74.97
C MET A 1 53.50 -37.74 74.57
N ALA A 2 53.35 -38.65 73.59
CA ALA A 2 52.13 -39.20 72.97
C ALA A 2 51.42 -38.26 71.96
N THR A 3 51.56 -38.38 70.63
CA THR A 3 51.22 -39.43 69.61
C THR A 3 49.72 -39.58 69.31
N VAL A 4 49.45 -39.99 68.05
CA VAL A 4 48.17 -40.33 67.35
C VAL A 4 47.74 -39.16 66.42
N ALA A 5 48.00 -39.08 65.10
CA ALA A 5 47.84 -40.01 63.94
C ALA A 5 46.41 -40.57 63.90
N THR A 6 45.50 -40.31 62.97
CA THR A 6 45.47 -40.13 61.51
C THR A 6 44.14 -39.40 61.20
N GLU A 7 43.82 -38.82 60.04
CA GLU A 7 43.53 -39.52 58.79
C GLU A 7 43.07 -38.48 57.73
N THR A 8 43.41 -38.76 56.46
CA THR A 8 42.61 -38.62 55.21
C THR A 8 41.78 -37.33 54.99
N VAL A 9 41.90 -36.63 53.85
CA VAL A 9 41.34 -37.04 52.55
C VAL A 9 41.88 -36.13 51.43
N SER A 10 42.11 -36.73 50.26
CA SER A 10 42.34 -36.10 48.96
C SER A 10 41.28 -35.07 48.56
N ALA A 11 41.70 -33.91 48.07
CA ALA A 11 40.92 -33.07 47.17
C ALA A 11 41.89 -32.18 46.37
N GLU A 12 42.23 -32.55 45.14
CA GLU A 12 41.54 -32.16 43.91
C GLU A 12 42.22 -30.94 43.24
N SER A 13 43.01 -31.28 42.22
CA SER A 13 43.18 -30.58 40.95
C SER A 13 42.33 -29.33 40.75
N GLN A 14 42.97 -28.17 40.76
CA GLN A 14 42.48 -26.99 40.06
C GLN A 14 43.01 -27.04 38.64
N THR A 15 42.23 -27.68 37.77
CA THR A 15 42.34 -27.49 36.33
C THR A 15 41.78 -26.10 36.03
N GLU A 16 42.63 -25.25 35.46
CA GLU A 16 42.31 -23.91 35.00
C GLU A 16 41.12 -23.98 34.03
N GLU A 17 39.97 -23.55 34.53
CA GLU A 17 38.69 -23.51 33.83
C GLU A 17 38.78 -22.45 32.72
N ALA A 18 39.04 -22.94 31.50
CA ALA A 18 39.03 -22.16 30.29
C ALA A 18 37.70 -21.43 30.14
N ALA A 19 37.78 -20.10 30.09
CA ALA A 19 36.65 -19.23 29.79
C ALA A 19 35.90 -19.70 28.53
N PRO A 20 34.58 -19.90 28.55
CA PRO A 20 33.85 -20.15 27.32
C PRO A 20 33.82 -18.84 26.53
N ALA A 21 34.44 -18.88 25.35
CA ALA A 21 34.26 -17.88 24.31
C ALA A 21 32.75 -17.74 24.06
N VAL A 22 32.22 -16.55 24.38
CA VAL A 22 30.85 -16.19 24.02
C VAL A 22 30.81 -16.10 22.50
N GLU A 23 30.40 -17.18 21.85
CA GLU A 23 30.17 -17.21 20.41
C GLU A 23 29.13 -16.13 20.07
N ALA A 24 29.55 -15.15 19.27
CA ALA A 24 28.68 -14.10 18.78
C ALA A 24 27.47 -14.71 18.06
N PRO A 25 26.25 -14.18 18.25
CA PRO A 25 25.08 -14.69 17.55
C PRO A 25 25.30 -14.48 16.05
N THR A 26 25.51 -15.60 15.33
CA THR A 26 25.61 -15.62 13.88
C THR A 26 24.34 -15.01 13.33
N ALA A 27 24.47 -13.85 12.69
CA ALA A 27 23.37 -13.15 12.08
C ALA A 27 22.62 -14.11 11.15
N ARG A 28 21.39 -14.49 11.52
CA ARG A 28 20.50 -15.23 10.64
C ARG A 28 20.21 -14.33 9.45
N LEU A 29 20.91 -14.58 8.34
CA LEU A 29 20.56 -14.03 7.05
C LEU A 29 19.15 -14.50 6.73
N ILE A 30 18.17 -13.62 6.94
CA ILE A 30 16.84 -13.81 6.36
C ILE A 30 17.10 -13.75 4.87
N ALA A 31 17.09 -14.91 4.20
CA ALA A 31 17.27 -14.99 2.76
C ALA A 31 16.30 -13.99 2.15
N ALA A 32 16.83 -12.93 1.56
CA ALA A 32 16.01 -11.91 0.93
C ALA A 32 15.30 -12.61 -0.22
N VAL A 33 14.06 -13.05 0.03
CA VAL A 33 13.12 -13.41 -1.02
C VAL A 33 12.86 -12.10 -1.76
N ARG A 34 13.79 -11.73 -2.64
CA ARG A 34 13.54 -10.84 -3.74
C ARG A 34 12.58 -11.63 -4.61
N ARG A 35 11.27 -11.60 -4.24
CA ARG A 35 10.23 -11.92 -5.20
C ARG A 35 10.62 -11.09 -6.41
N ARG A 36 10.94 -11.75 -7.52
CA ARG A 36 11.13 -11.06 -8.78
C ARG A 36 9.81 -10.35 -8.98
N SER A 37 9.76 -9.06 -8.69
CA SER A 37 8.62 -8.22 -9.01
C SER A 37 8.46 -8.42 -10.51
N GLU A 38 7.37 -9.03 -10.95
CA GLU A 38 7.02 -8.93 -12.35
C GLU A 38 7.14 -7.45 -12.75
N PRO A 39 7.65 -7.14 -13.94
CA PRO A 39 7.74 -5.75 -14.38
C PRO A 39 6.35 -5.14 -14.24
N ARG A 40 6.23 -4.13 -13.37
CA ARG A 40 4.96 -3.46 -13.10
C ARG A 40 4.39 -3.04 -14.45
N ALA A 41 3.17 -3.49 -14.75
CA ALA A 41 2.50 -3.12 -15.99
C ALA A 41 2.62 -1.61 -16.20
N PRO A 42 2.93 -1.15 -17.43
CA PRO A 42 3.00 0.26 -17.74
C PRO A 42 1.71 0.96 -17.30
N LEU A 43 1.84 2.13 -16.69
CA LEU A 43 0.65 2.95 -16.42
C LEU A 43 0.00 3.32 -17.75
N PRO A 44 -1.35 3.37 -17.81
CA PRO A 44 -2.02 3.88 -19.00
C PRO A 44 -1.57 5.32 -19.26
N PRO A 45 -1.54 5.76 -20.54
CA PRO A 45 -1.21 7.14 -20.85
C PRO A 45 -2.18 8.10 -20.16
N ASP A 46 -1.71 9.30 -19.80
CA ASP A 46 -2.50 10.27 -19.03
C ASP A 46 -3.83 10.65 -19.70
N ASP A 47 -3.90 10.58 -21.03
CA ASP A 47 -5.08 10.90 -21.83
C ASP A 47 -6.11 9.77 -21.88
N SER A 48 -5.81 8.60 -21.31
CA SER A 48 -6.72 7.44 -21.27
C SER A 48 -7.92 7.65 -20.36
N ALA A 49 -7.84 8.62 -19.45
CA ALA A 49 -8.89 8.92 -18.50
C ALA A 49 -9.44 10.34 -18.77
N PRO A 50 -10.77 10.55 -18.62
CA PRO A 50 -11.35 11.87 -18.72
C PRO A 50 -10.70 12.85 -17.75
N ASP A 51 -10.73 14.15 -18.07
CA ASP A 51 -10.26 15.19 -17.15
C ASP A 51 -11.24 15.43 -15.99
N GLY A 52 -10.83 16.25 -15.03
CA GLY A 52 -11.64 16.55 -13.85
C GLY A 52 -12.99 17.19 -14.17
N ASP A 53 -13.02 18.10 -15.14
CA ASP A 53 -14.21 18.85 -15.52
C ASP A 53 -15.23 17.95 -16.20
N GLU A 54 -14.77 17.03 -17.05
CA GLU A 54 -15.63 16.03 -17.68
C GLU A 54 -16.19 15.05 -16.65
N LEU A 55 -15.36 14.55 -15.72
CA LEU A 55 -15.85 13.68 -14.63
C LEU A 55 -16.92 14.38 -13.79
N ARG A 56 -16.76 15.67 -13.52
CA ARG A 56 -17.78 16.47 -12.82
C ARG A 56 -19.08 16.55 -13.62
N ARG A 57 -19.01 16.84 -14.93
CA ARG A 57 -20.20 16.88 -15.81
C ARG A 57 -20.92 15.53 -15.83
N ARG A 58 -20.19 14.42 -16.00
CA ARG A 58 -20.75 13.06 -15.94
C ARG A 58 -21.47 12.81 -14.60
N ARG A 59 -20.85 13.19 -13.48
CA ARG A 59 -21.45 13.06 -12.14
C ARG A 59 -22.77 13.82 -12.03
N GLU A 60 -22.80 15.05 -12.55
CA GLU A 60 -23.98 15.91 -12.52
C GLU A 60 -25.11 15.32 -13.39
N ILE A 61 -24.80 14.77 -14.57
CA ILE A 61 -25.75 14.04 -15.43
C ILE A 61 -26.33 12.81 -14.72
N VAL A 62 -25.48 12.04 -14.03
CA VAL A 62 -25.90 10.85 -13.25
C VAL A 62 -26.66 11.24 -11.97
N ALA A 63 -26.69 12.53 -11.63
CA ALA A 63 -27.35 13.09 -10.46
C ALA A 63 -26.94 12.35 -9.16
N VAL A 64 -25.62 12.26 -8.90
CA VAL A 64 -25.07 11.73 -7.65
C VAL A 64 -24.20 12.77 -6.96
N SER A 65 -24.19 12.76 -5.62
CA SER A 65 -23.32 13.67 -4.88
C SER A 65 -21.86 13.21 -4.96
N GLN A 66 -20.91 14.11 -4.68
CA GLN A 66 -19.50 13.73 -4.52
C GLN A 66 -19.30 12.70 -3.41
N ARG A 67 -20.15 12.71 -2.38
CA ARG A 67 -20.09 11.77 -1.25
C ARG A 67 -20.50 10.37 -1.70
N ASP A 68 -21.56 10.25 -2.50
CA ASP A 68 -22.04 8.96 -2.98
C ASP A 68 -21.09 8.37 -4.01
N LEU A 69 -20.54 9.20 -4.90
CA LEU A 69 -19.50 8.79 -5.84
C LEU A 69 -18.24 8.31 -5.11
N ALA A 70 -17.81 9.03 -4.07
CA ALA A 70 -16.69 8.63 -3.23
C ALA A 70 -16.94 7.27 -2.56
N ALA A 71 -18.13 7.09 -1.97
CA ALA A 71 -18.53 5.83 -1.35
C ALA A 71 -18.54 4.66 -2.36
N ALA A 72 -19.08 4.89 -3.56
CA ALA A 72 -19.15 3.87 -4.62
C ALA A 72 -17.77 3.51 -5.21
N SER A 73 -16.85 4.47 -5.29
CA SER A 73 -15.51 4.28 -5.86
C SER A 73 -14.48 3.77 -4.83
N GLY A 74 -14.79 3.83 -3.53
CA GLY A 74 -13.85 3.54 -2.45
C GLY A 74 -12.82 4.66 -2.22
N LEU A 75 -13.13 5.88 -2.65
CA LEU A 75 -12.27 7.05 -2.52
C LEU A 75 -12.76 7.98 -1.41
N SER A 76 -11.90 8.91 -0.98
CA SER A 76 -12.35 9.97 -0.08
C SER A 76 -13.10 11.06 -0.86
N ARG A 77 -14.11 11.67 -0.24
CA ARG A 77 -14.85 12.79 -0.84
C ARG A 77 -13.95 13.99 -1.17
N GLY A 78 -12.91 14.23 -0.36
CA GLY A 78 -11.89 15.25 -0.63
C GLY A 78 -11.09 14.96 -1.90
N LEU A 79 -10.66 13.72 -2.09
CA LEU A 79 -9.94 13.28 -3.28
C LEU A 79 -10.79 13.44 -4.55
N VAL A 80 -12.06 13.03 -4.51
CA VAL A 80 -13.00 13.25 -5.63
C VAL A 80 -13.09 14.75 -5.96
N ALA A 81 -13.24 15.60 -4.93
CA ALA A 81 -13.36 17.04 -5.14
C ALA A 81 -12.05 17.70 -5.65
N GLU A 82 -10.88 17.17 -5.29
CA GLU A 82 -9.59 17.63 -5.84
C GLU A 82 -9.40 17.20 -7.30
N VAL A 83 -9.85 16.00 -7.65
CA VAL A 83 -9.83 15.49 -9.03
C VAL A 83 -10.78 16.30 -9.91
N GLU A 84 -12.03 16.52 -9.48
CA GLU A 84 -13.01 17.31 -10.24
C GLU A 84 -12.56 18.77 -10.47
N ARG A 85 -11.72 19.33 -9.60
CA ARG A 85 -11.13 20.67 -9.78
C ARG A 85 -9.83 20.67 -10.57
N GLY A 86 -9.40 19.51 -11.08
CA GLY A 86 -8.14 19.35 -11.82
C GLY A 86 -6.87 19.52 -10.99
N ARG A 87 -6.97 19.59 -9.64
CA ARG A 87 -5.81 19.70 -8.73
C ARG A 87 -5.06 18.37 -8.59
N ARG A 88 -5.76 17.24 -8.79
CA ARG A 88 -5.16 15.90 -8.88
C ARG A 88 -5.50 15.27 -10.22
N ARG A 89 -4.45 14.93 -10.99
CA ARG A 89 -4.57 14.42 -12.37
C ARG A 89 -4.12 12.97 -12.56
N HIS A 90 -3.89 12.24 -11.47
CA HIS A 90 -3.40 10.85 -11.53
C HIS A 90 -4.34 9.95 -12.35
N VAL A 91 -3.82 9.35 -13.43
CA VAL A 91 -4.62 8.63 -14.44
C VAL A 91 -5.47 7.51 -13.84
N LEU A 92 -4.91 6.70 -12.94
CA LEU A 92 -5.65 5.58 -12.33
C LEU A 92 -6.82 6.05 -11.46
N THR A 93 -6.67 7.21 -10.81
CA THR A 93 -7.73 7.77 -9.96
C THR A 93 -8.87 8.30 -10.82
N ARG A 94 -8.54 9.00 -11.91
CA ARG A 94 -9.53 9.48 -12.89
C ARG A 94 -10.25 8.33 -13.58
N ALA A 95 -9.51 7.30 -14.00
CA ALA A 95 -10.06 6.09 -14.59
C ALA A 95 -11.03 5.37 -13.63
N ARG A 96 -10.66 5.25 -12.35
CA ARG A 96 -11.54 4.65 -11.33
C ARG A 96 -12.84 5.42 -11.15
N ILE A 97 -12.77 6.75 -11.15
CA ILE A 97 -13.96 7.60 -11.04
C ILE A 97 -14.84 7.44 -12.29
N ALA A 98 -14.24 7.43 -13.49
CA ALA A 98 -14.95 7.22 -14.75
C ALA A 98 -15.71 5.89 -14.76
N GLU A 99 -15.03 4.78 -14.47
CA GLU A 99 -15.61 3.43 -14.39
C GLU A 99 -16.79 3.36 -13.40
N THR A 100 -16.63 4.04 -12.25
CA THR A 100 -17.68 4.09 -11.22
C THR A 100 -18.90 4.87 -11.72
N LEU A 101 -18.68 5.99 -12.42
CA LEU A 101 -19.76 6.78 -13.02
C LEU A 101 -20.50 6.01 -14.10
N ASP A 102 -19.79 5.31 -14.98
CA ASP A 102 -20.38 4.46 -16.02
C ASP A 102 -21.25 3.35 -15.39
N SER A 103 -20.75 2.73 -14.31
CA SER A 103 -21.49 1.74 -13.53
C SER A 103 -22.75 2.31 -12.86
N LEU A 104 -22.68 3.53 -12.31
CA LEU A 104 -23.83 4.19 -11.68
C LEU A 104 -24.84 4.67 -12.71
N ALA A 105 -24.38 5.15 -13.87
CA ALA A 105 -25.22 5.54 -14.99
C ALA A 105 -26.00 4.35 -15.53
N ALA A 106 -25.33 3.21 -15.75
CA ALA A 106 -25.97 1.96 -16.17
C ALA A 106 -27.05 1.50 -15.17
N LYS A 107 -26.75 1.55 -13.86
CA LYS A 107 -27.73 1.21 -12.80
C LYS A 107 -28.94 2.14 -12.79
N LYS A 108 -28.78 3.40 -13.17
CA LYS A 108 -29.86 4.40 -13.23
C LYS A 108 -30.55 4.49 -14.59
N GLY A 109 -30.06 3.78 -15.60
CA GLY A 109 -30.56 3.89 -16.99
C GLY A 109 -30.27 5.24 -17.64
N VAL A 110 -29.19 5.93 -17.24
CA VAL A 110 -28.79 7.24 -17.78
C VAL A 110 -27.69 7.05 -18.81
N SER A 111 -27.83 7.66 -19.99
CA SER A 111 -26.77 7.67 -21.00
C SER A 111 -25.79 8.82 -20.76
N LEU A 112 -24.51 8.50 -20.56
CA LEU A 112 -23.42 9.47 -20.40
C LEU A 112 -22.86 9.98 -21.74
N ALA A 113 -23.64 9.98 -22.82
CA ALA A 113 -23.19 10.51 -24.11
C ALA A 113 -22.97 12.03 -23.96
N ILE A 114 -21.73 12.43 -23.69
CA ILE A 114 -21.36 13.83 -23.64
C ILE A 114 -21.06 14.23 -25.08
N GLU A 115 -21.95 15.00 -25.69
CA GLU A 115 -21.55 15.82 -26.84
C GLU A 115 -20.41 16.74 -26.35
N ALA A 116 -19.26 16.68 -27.02
CA ALA A 116 -18.12 17.53 -26.71
C ALA A 116 -18.59 18.99 -26.59
N PRO A 117 -18.15 19.76 -25.58
CA PRO A 117 -18.55 21.15 -25.49
C PRO A 117 -18.08 21.86 -26.76
N ALA A 118 -19.02 22.50 -27.46
CA ALA A 118 -18.70 23.48 -28.49
C ALA A 118 -17.68 24.44 -27.89
N VAL A 119 -16.47 24.42 -28.44
CA VAL A 119 -15.37 25.31 -28.09
C VAL A 119 -15.91 26.74 -28.22
N ALA A 120 -16.14 27.41 -27.09
CA ALA A 120 -16.38 28.84 -27.09
C ALA A 120 -15.02 29.51 -27.37
N VAL A 121 -15.00 30.18 -28.53
CA VAL A 121 -13.91 30.96 -29.15
C VAL A 121 -13.23 31.90 -28.17
#